data_AF-A0A1B8QMR4-F1
#
_entry.id   AF-A0A1B8QMR4-F1
#
_cell.length_a   1.000
_cell.length_b   1.000
_cell.length_c   1.000
_cell.angle_alpha   90.00
_cell.angle_beta   90.00
_cell.angle_gamma   90.00
#
_symmetry.space_group_name_H-M   'P 1'
#
loop_
_entity.id
_entity.type
_entity.pdbx_description
1 polymer ?
#
loop_
_entity_poly.entity_id
_entity_poly.type
_entity_poly.pdbx_seq_one_letter_code
_entity_poly.pdbx_strand_id
1 'polypeptide(L)'
;MDTFGETKSIDSKDDFTFNLRFAGQYFDQESGYHYNYHRYYDPKIGRYLTSDPIGLNGGSLNTYAYVDNEVWGSVDPYGLIKWKGTSLGGSLVAGGGGIYEYYTLWSECIGGRKGFARVKTFGSAVGFGATIGGGGGSVVLEDGRDDFDLNVFNGQYKKAGYGFGFGLTVGGALIQLGEVRTDLSSLSPSLGAGWDNSIIGTVGWSKVVTGRVTVCGCS
;
A
#
# COMPACT_ATOMS: atom_id res chain seq x y z
N MET A 1 -1.24 26.12 7.44
CA MET A 1 0.14 25.66 7.19
C MET A 1 0.26 25.27 5.72
N ASP A 2 1.39 25.56 5.10
CA ASP A 2 1.76 24.99 3.82
C ASP A 2 2.24 23.52 3.98
N THR A 3 2.62 22.90 2.85
CA THR A 3 3.09 21.51 2.76
C THR A 3 4.38 21.24 3.56
N PHE A 4 5.08 22.26 4.05
CA PHE A 4 6.38 22.15 4.73
C PHE A 4 6.43 22.81 6.13
N GLY A 5 5.30 23.28 6.64
CA GLY A 5 5.15 23.77 8.02
C GLY A 5 5.19 25.29 8.17
N GLU A 6 5.29 26.04 7.08
CA GLU A 6 5.18 27.50 7.08
C GLU A 6 3.72 27.91 7.35
N THR A 7 3.52 28.80 8.32
CA THR A 7 2.24 29.45 8.57
C THR A 7 2.19 30.77 7.81
N LYS A 8 1.26 30.94 6.87
CA LYS A 8 0.84 32.29 6.48
C LYS A 8 0.18 32.94 7.69
N SER A 9 0.70 34.08 8.12
CA SER A 9 0.19 34.85 9.24
C SER A 9 -1.28 35.20 9.01
N ILE A 10 -2.14 34.80 9.94
CA ILE A 10 -3.53 35.28 10.02
C ILE A 10 -3.47 36.48 10.95
N ASP A 11 -3.76 37.66 10.42
CA ASP A 11 -3.82 38.91 11.17
C ASP A 11 -5.09 38.90 12.04
N SER A 12 -5.00 38.25 13.20
CA SER A 12 -6.04 38.29 14.23
C SER A 12 -5.61 39.25 15.34
N LYS A 13 -6.51 40.16 15.69
CA LYS A 13 -6.34 41.35 16.54
C LYS A 13 -5.94 41.12 18.00
N ASP A 14 -5.68 39.86 18.38
CA ASP A 14 -5.15 39.48 19.69
C ASP A 14 -3.87 38.68 19.44
N ASP A 15 -2.76 39.16 20.00
CA ASP A 15 -1.38 38.70 19.79
C ASP A 15 -1.14 37.30 20.40
N PHE A 16 -1.81 36.29 19.84
CA PHE A 16 -1.72 34.90 20.27
C PHE A 16 -0.69 34.15 19.42
N THR A 17 0.52 33.98 19.96
CA THR A 17 1.58 33.22 19.32
C THR A 17 1.41 31.72 19.56
N PHE A 18 0.99 30.97 18.53
CA PHE A 18 0.92 29.51 18.56
C PHE A 18 2.28 28.90 18.17
N ASN A 19 3.03 28.35 19.13
CA ASN A 19 4.40 27.85 18.92
C ASN A 19 4.50 26.37 18.51
N LEU A 20 3.38 25.65 18.49
CA LEU A 20 3.35 24.25 18.07
C LEU A 20 3.26 24.16 16.54
N ARG A 21 3.98 23.21 15.95
CA ARG A 21 4.03 22.94 14.49
C ARG A 21 3.63 21.48 14.22
N PHE A 22 4.13 20.86 13.15
CA PHE A 22 3.91 19.43 12.88
C PHE A 22 4.38 18.56 14.06
N ALA A 23 3.92 17.31 14.13
CA ALA A 23 4.04 16.43 15.30
C ALA A 23 5.42 16.53 16.00
N GLY A 24 5.43 17.08 17.22
CA GLY A 24 6.62 17.20 18.08
C GLY A 24 7.54 18.40 17.82
N GLN A 25 7.22 19.30 16.89
CA GLN A 25 8.08 20.45 16.53
C GLN A 25 7.72 21.71 17.33
N TYR A 26 8.75 22.31 17.94
CA TYR A 26 8.65 23.61 18.59
C TYR A 26 9.24 24.70 17.68
N PHE A 27 8.49 25.78 17.47
CA PHE A 27 8.97 26.94 16.73
C PHE A 27 9.79 27.86 17.64
N ASP A 28 11.06 28.04 17.32
CA ASP A 28 11.93 29.02 17.99
C ASP A 28 11.90 30.36 17.24
N GLN A 29 11.40 31.39 17.92
CA GLN A 29 11.10 32.70 17.33
C GLN A 29 12.35 33.53 17.00
N GLU A 30 13.50 33.23 17.62
CA GLU A 30 14.75 33.98 17.43
C GLU A 30 15.49 33.56 16.14
N SER A 31 15.28 32.32 15.68
CA SER A 31 16.05 31.69 14.61
C SER A 31 15.24 31.39 13.33
N GLY A 32 13.90 31.27 13.43
CA GLY A 32 13.03 30.88 12.31
C GLY A 32 13.10 29.40 11.91
N TYR A 33 13.80 28.57 12.70
CA TYR A 33 13.96 27.13 12.48
C TYR A 33 13.03 26.33 13.38
N HIS A 34 12.67 25.12 12.94
CA HIS A 34 11.88 24.18 13.74
C HIS A 34 12.82 23.25 14.50
N TYR A 35 12.69 23.21 15.82
CA TYR A 35 13.45 22.28 16.66
C TYR A 35 12.70 20.96 16.77
N ASN A 36 13.36 19.86 16.38
CA ASN A 36 12.83 18.51 16.53
C ASN A 36 13.81 17.68 17.36
N TYR A 37 13.61 17.69 18.68
CA TYR A 37 14.31 16.95 19.74
C TYR A 37 15.85 16.93 19.67
N HIS A 38 16.47 16.33 18.64
CA HIS A 38 17.93 16.25 18.44
C HIS A 38 18.44 16.91 17.14
N ARG A 39 17.59 17.54 16.30
CA ARG A 39 18.01 18.20 15.04
C ARG A 39 17.26 19.49 14.75
N TYR A 40 17.94 20.39 14.05
CA TYR A 40 17.37 21.62 13.51
C TYR A 40 16.84 21.40 12.09
N TYR A 41 15.56 21.71 11.86
CA TYR A 41 14.87 21.61 10.58
C TYR A 41 14.65 23.00 9.99
N ASP A 42 15.03 23.18 8.73
CA ASP A 42 14.77 24.41 7.98
C ASP A 42 13.54 24.24 7.07
N PRO A 43 12.41 24.91 7.38
CA PRO A 43 11.19 24.83 6.60
C PRO A 43 11.30 25.47 5.22
N LYS A 44 12.23 26.41 4.98
CA LYS A 44 12.36 27.11 3.68
C LYS A 44 12.94 26.21 2.59
N ILE A 45 13.71 25.20 2.99
CA ILE A 45 14.38 24.24 2.10
C ILE A 45 13.90 22.80 2.31
N GLY A 46 13.04 22.55 3.31
CA GLY A 46 12.41 21.26 3.56
C GLY A 46 13.36 20.17 4.06
N ARG A 47 14.49 20.51 4.68
CA ARG A 47 15.58 19.56 5.02
C ARG A 47 16.19 19.83 6.39
N TYR A 48 16.83 18.81 6.96
CA TYR A 48 17.61 18.94 8.19
C TYR A 48 18.98 19.58 7.92
N LEU A 49 19.44 20.44 8.83
CA LEU A 49 20.75 21.11 8.74
C LEU A 49 21.92 20.21 9.18
N THR A 50 21.64 19.04 9.76
CA THR A 50 22.64 18.12 10.30
C THR A 50 22.41 16.71 9.76
N SER A 51 23.48 16.04 9.32
CA SER A 51 23.44 14.67 8.79
C SER A 51 22.93 13.68 9.85
N ASP A 52 22.09 12.73 9.44
CA ASP A 52 21.53 11.70 10.34
C ASP A 52 22.63 10.79 10.93
N PRO A 53 22.70 10.60 12.26
CA PRO A 53 23.67 9.70 12.90
C PRO A 53 23.47 8.21 12.58
N ILE A 54 22.32 7.79 12.02
CA ILE A 54 22.06 6.40 11.55
C ILE A 54 22.64 6.13 10.14
N GLY A 55 23.03 7.18 9.41
CA GLY A 55 23.59 7.07 8.06
C GLY A 55 22.64 6.37 7.06
N LEU A 56 23.20 5.72 6.05
CA LEU A 56 22.45 4.97 5.01
C LEU A 56 21.65 3.77 5.55
N ASN A 57 21.83 3.41 6.82
CA ASN A 57 21.11 2.30 7.44
C ASN A 57 19.66 2.67 7.81
N GLY A 58 19.26 3.93 7.60
CA GLY A 58 17.90 4.44 7.79
C GLY A 58 16.98 4.27 6.57
N GLY A 59 17.39 3.53 5.53
CA GLY A 59 16.56 3.24 4.35
C GLY A 59 16.60 4.31 3.25
N SER A 60 17.06 5.52 3.55
CA SER A 60 17.16 6.63 2.60
C SER A 60 18.56 6.76 1.99
N LEU A 61 18.67 6.96 0.66
CA LEU A 61 19.92 7.30 -0.02
C LEU A 61 20.45 8.72 0.32
N ASN A 62 19.68 9.51 1.05
CA ASN A 62 19.95 10.93 1.30
C ASN A 62 19.92 11.22 2.81
N THR A 63 21.10 11.29 3.43
CA THR A 63 21.29 11.44 4.90
C THR A 63 20.83 12.78 5.48
N TYR A 64 20.31 13.67 4.63
CA TYR A 64 19.74 14.97 4.98
C TYR A 64 18.23 15.06 4.71
N ALA A 65 17.61 13.98 4.22
CA ALA A 65 16.18 13.96 3.92
C ALA A 65 15.34 13.89 5.21
N TYR A 66 14.30 14.71 5.27
CA TYR A 66 13.23 14.55 6.25
C TYR A 66 12.27 13.50 5.69
N VAL A 67 12.21 12.32 6.33
CA VAL A 67 11.25 11.24 6.00
C VAL A 67 11.28 10.87 4.51
N ASP A 68 12.42 10.46 3.96
CA ASP A 68 12.54 10.03 2.55
C ASP A 68 11.98 11.01 1.49
N ASN A 69 11.85 12.30 1.82
CA ASN A 69 11.16 13.30 0.98
C ASN A 69 9.64 13.05 0.81
N GLU A 70 9.07 12.12 1.57
CA GLU A 70 7.64 11.90 1.79
C GLU A 70 7.22 12.51 3.13
N VAL A 71 7.08 13.84 3.17
CA VAL A 71 6.51 14.55 4.34
C VAL A 71 5.03 14.14 4.57
N TRP A 72 4.41 13.57 3.54
CA TRP A 72 3.12 12.89 3.58
C TRP A 72 3.26 11.39 3.89
N GLY A 73 4.21 11.02 4.75
CA GLY A 73 4.36 9.65 5.23
C GLY A 73 3.05 9.16 5.80
N SER A 74 2.27 8.51 4.94
CA SER A 74 0.94 7.93 5.11
C SER A 74 0.29 8.22 6.46
N VAL A 75 -0.20 9.45 6.65
CA VAL A 75 -1.35 9.62 7.53
C VAL A 75 -2.49 9.01 6.75
N ASP A 76 -2.75 7.73 6.98
CA ASP A 76 -3.99 7.10 6.54
C ASP A 76 -5.12 7.80 7.33
N PRO A 77 -5.84 8.75 6.73
CA PRO A 77 -6.85 9.54 7.45
C PRO A 77 -8.05 8.68 7.84
N TYR A 78 -8.13 7.45 7.32
CA TYR A 78 -9.22 6.50 7.50
C TYR A 78 -8.83 5.29 8.34
N GLY A 79 -7.54 5.10 8.67
CA GLY A 79 -7.06 4.00 9.51
C GLY A 79 -7.26 2.61 8.90
N LEU A 80 -7.18 2.50 7.57
CA LEU A 80 -7.48 1.30 6.81
C LEU A 80 -6.32 0.31 6.88
N ILE A 81 -6.65 -0.97 7.03
CA ILE A 81 -5.61 -1.99 7.08
C ILE A 81 -5.17 -2.29 5.65
N LYS A 82 -3.93 -1.91 5.35
CA LYS A 82 -3.27 -2.28 4.08
C LYS A 82 -2.74 -3.70 4.18
N TRP A 83 -3.09 -4.50 3.20
CA TRP A 83 -2.67 -5.89 3.02
C TRP A 83 -1.76 -6.01 1.80
N LYS A 84 -0.49 -6.31 2.03
CA LYS A 84 0.52 -6.50 0.99
C LYS A 84 0.83 -7.98 0.85
N GLY A 85 1.04 -8.45 -0.37
CA GLY A 85 1.25 -9.87 -0.58
C GLY A 85 1.55 -10.27 -2.01
N THR A 86 1.42 -11.56 -2.27
CA THR A 86 1.59 -12.12 -3.60
C THR A 86 0.39 -12.96 -3.99
N SER A 87 0.06 -12.92 -5.28
CA SER A 87 -0.84 -13.85 -5.93
C SER A 87 -0.02 -14.92 -6.67
N LEU A 88 -0.53 -16.14 -6.71
CA LEU A 88 -0.02 -17.21 -7.56
C LEU A 88 -1.16 -18.14 -7.93
N GLY A 89 -1.33 -18.43 -9.20
CA GLY A 89 -2.30 -19.42 -9.64
C GLY A 89 -2.25 -19.71 -11.12
N GLY A 90 -3.21 -20.51 -11.56
CA GLY A 90 -3.36 -20.98 -12.92
C GLY A 90 -4.68 -20.52 -13.53
N SER A 91 -4.63 -20.23 -14.82
CA SER A 91 -5.81 -19.92 -15.62
C SER A 91 -5.82 -20.74 -16.91
N LEU A 92 -7.02 -21.12 -17.33
CA LEU A 92 -7.30 -21.69 -18.64
C LEU A 92 -8.50 -20.93 -19.20
N VAL A 93 -8.25 -19.98 -20.09
CA VAL A 93 -9.29 -19.11 -20.66
C VAL A 93 -9.10 -19.02 -22.17
N ALA A 94 -10.08 -19.47 -22.94
CA ALA A 94 -10.12 -19.34 -24.40
C ALA A 94 -11.54 -18.92 -24.80
N GLY A 95 -11.81 -17.61 -24.76
CA GLY A 95 -13.18 -17.06 -24.81
C GLY A 95 -13.93 -17.23 -23.48
N GLY A 96 -13.84 -18.41 -22.88
CA GLY A 96 -14.31 -18.70 -21.52
C GLY A 96 -13.47 -19.79 -20.85
N GLY A 97 -13.56 -19.88 -19.53
CA GLY A 97 -12.88 -20.91 -18.77
C GLY A 97 -12.83 -20.63 -17.28
N GLY A 98 -11.74 -21.05 -16.63
CA GLY A 98 -11.62 -21.03 -15.17
C GLY A 98 -10.27 -20.51 -14.70
N ILE A 99 -10.30 -19.89 -13.52
CA ILE A 99 -9.12 -19.42 -12.81
C ILE A 99 -9.11 -19.99 -11.40
N TYR A 100 -7.93 -20.39 -10.97
CA TYR A 100 -7.66 -20.85 -9.63
C TYR A 100 -6.38 -20.18 -9.10
N GLU A 101 -6.52 -19.32 -8.09
CA GLU A 101 -5.40 -18.53 -7.54
C GLU A 101 -5.37 -18.56 -6.02
N TYR A 102 -4.16 -18.54 -5.46
CA TYR A 102 -3.89 -18.28 -4.05
C TYR A 102 -3.30 -16.90 -3.87
N TYR A 103 -3.76 -16.22 -2.83
CA TYR A 103 -3.24 -14.94 -2.37
C TYR A 103 -2.61 -15.17 -1.00
N THR A 104 -1.35 -14.75 -0.84
CA THR A 104 -0.64 -14.77 0.44
C THR A 104 -0.43 -13.32 0.88
N LEU A 105 -1.19 -12.90 1.87
CA LEU A 105 -1.34 -11.51 2.29
C LEU A 105 -0.83 -11.32 3.71
N TRP A 106 -0.21 -10.18 3.94
CA TRP A 106 0.28 -9.71 5.22
C TRP A 106 -0.23 -8.30 5.47
N SER A 107 -0.80 -8.07 6.64
CA SER A 107 -1.14 -6.71 7.04
C SER A 107 0.10 -5.95 7.48
N GLU A 108 -0.01 -4.64 7.51
CA GLU A 108 0.89 -3.79 8.29
C GLU A 108 0.67 -4.00 9.79
N CYS A 109 1.64 -3.56 10.60
CA CYS A 109 1.55 -3.67 12.06
C CYS A 109 0.70 -2.50 12.57
N ILE A 110 -0.53 -2.78 13.01
CA ILE A 110 -1.46 -1.77 13.53
C ILE A 110 -1.89 -2.21 14.93
N GLY A 111 -1.76 -1.30 15.91
CA GLY A 111 -2.13 -1.60 17.30
C GLY A 111 -1.39 -2.80 17.92
N GLY A 112 -0.14 -3.06 17.50
CA GLY A 112 0.66 -4.19 17.97
C GLY A 112 0.22 -5.55 17.43
N ARG A 113 -0.62 -5.59 16.39
CA ARG A 113 -1.08 -6.82 15.74
C ARG A 113 -0.74 -6.81 14.26
N LYS A 114 -0.35 -7.98 13.76
CA LYS A 114 -0.09 -8.25 12.35
C LYS A 114 -0.86 -9.48 11.92
N GLY A 115 -1.69 -9.30 10.90
CA GLY A 115 -2.46 -10.36 10.26
C GLY A 115 -1.68 -11.03 9.13
N PHE A 116 -1.91 -12.32 8.98
CA PHE A 116 -1.51 -13.12 7.83
C PHE A 116 -2.72 -13.88 7.33
N ALA A 117 -2.98 -13.81 6.04
CA ALA A 117 -4.07 -14.50 5.38
C ALA A 117 -3.57 -15.20 4.11
N ARG A 118 -3.87 -16.49 3.98
CA ARG A 118 -3.81 -17.20 2.71
C ARG A 118 -5.22 -17.43 2.21
N VAL A 119 -5.58 -16.78 1.11
CA VAL A 119 -6.91 -16.82 0.50
C VAL A 119 -6.82 -17.65 -0.77
N LYS A 120 -7.70 -18.64 -0.94
CA LYS A 120 -7.88 -19.31 -2.22
C LYS A 120 -9.05 -18.68 -2.96
N THR A 121 -8.94 -18.64 -4.27
CA THR A 121 -9.98 -18.14 -5.16
C THR A 121 -10.24 -19.18 -6.24
N PHE A 122 -11.50 -19.30 -6.59
CA PHE A 122 -11.92 -20.08 -7.74
C PHE A 122 -13.01 -19.29 -8.46
N GLY A 123 -12.85 -19.13 -9.77
CA GLY A 123 -13.79 -18.36 -10.56
C GLY A 123 -13.86 -18.80 -12.00
N SER A 124 -14.97 -18.45 -12.62
CA SER A 124 -15.13 -18.52 -14.06
C SER A 124 -14.61 -17.22 -14.67
N ALA A 125 -13.89 -17.35 -15.77
CA ALA A 125 -13.32 -16.23 -16.48
C ALA A 125 -13.79 -16.22 -17.93
N VAL A 126 -13.94 -15.02 -18.46
CA VAL A 126 -14.19 -14.73 -19.87
C VAL A 126 -13.17 -13.71 -20.33
N GLY A 127 -12.69 -13.86 -21.55
CA GLY A 127 -11.63 -12.98 -22.02
C GLY A 127 -11.38 -13.11 -23.50
N PHE A 128 -10.73 -12.08 -24.04
CA PHE A 128 -10.16 -12.11 -25.37
C PHE A 128 -8.69 -12.49 -25.24
N GLY A 129 -8.24 -13.41 -26.09
CA GLY A 129 -6.94 -14.08 -25.95
C GLY A 129 -7.04 -15.43 -25.23
N ALA A 130 -6.16 -16.36 -25.58
CA ALA A 130 -5.99 -17.69 -25.00
C ALA A 130 -4.91 -17.66 -23.90
N THR A 131 -5.34 -17.40 -22.67
CA THR A 131 -4.47 -17.51 -21.50
C THR A 131 -4.45 -18.95 -21.03
N ILE A 132 -3.42 -19.67 -21.45
CA ILE A 132 -3.07 -20.99 -20.91
C ILE A 132 -1.81 -20.81 -20.10
N GLY A 133 -1.94 -20.62 -18.80
CA GLY A 133 -0.76 -20.48 -17.97
C GLY A 133 -0.99 -20.07 -16.54
N GLY A 134 0.08 -20.26 -15.78
CA GLY A 134 0.19 -19.83 -14.41
C GLY A 134 0.84 -18.46 -14.31
N GLY A 135 0.36 -17.64 -13.39
CA GLY A 135 0.88 -16.32 -13.14
C GLY A 135 0.83 -15.94 -11.68
N GLY A 136 1.69 -15.01 -11.31
CA GLY A 136 1.76 -14.46 -9.97
C GLY A 136 2.26 -13.03 -10.00
N GLY A 137 1.87 -12.28 -8.98
CA GLY A 137 2.07 -10.84 -8.94
C GLY A 137 2.11 -10.31 -7.53
N SER A 138 2.73 -9.15 -7.34
CA SER A 138 2.58 -8.40 -6.09
C SER A 138 1.17 -7.84 -6.03
N VAL A 139 0.54 -7.92 -4.87
CA VAL A 139 -0.82 -7.41 -4.63
C VAL A 139 -0.81 -6.50 -3.41
N VAL A 140 -1.50 -5.38 -3.55
CA VAL A 140 -1.79 -4.46 -2.46
C VAL A 140 -3.30 -4.29 -2.41
N LEU A 141 -3.88 -4.59 -1.25
CA LEU A 141 -5.30 -4.65 -1.02
C LEU A 141 -5.64 -3.82 0.22
N GLU A 142 -6.80 -3.18 0.21
CA GLU A 142 -7.34 -2.39 1.32
C GLU A 142 -8.72 -2.92 1.68
N ASP A 143 -8.95 -3.14 2.98
CA ASP A 143 -10.20 -3.72 3.50
C ASP A 143 -11.25 -2.69 3.92
N GLY A 144 -10.88 -1.40 3.99
CA GLY A 144 -11.83 -0.34 4.31
C GLY A 144 -12.31 -0.35 5.77
N ARG A 145 -11.62 -1.10 6.66
CA ARG A 145 -12.02 -1.29 8.07
C ARG A 145 -10.88 -0.97 9.04
N ASP A 146 -11.28 -0.68 10.29
CA ASP A 146 -10.40 -0.42 11.43
C ASP A 146 -10.24 -1.64 12.36
N ASP A 147 -10.98 -2.72 12.10
CA ASP A 147 -10.93 -3.98 12.85
C ASP A 147 -10.20 -5.12 12.12
N PHE A 148 -9.38 -5.88 12.86
CA PHE A 148 -8.70 -7.06 12.34
C PHE A 148 -9.65 -8.26 12.25
N ASP A 149 -10.41 -8.34 11.15
CA ASP A 149 -11.18 -9.53 10.79
C ASP A 149 -10.65 -10.15 9.49
N LEU A 150 -10.36 -11.46 9.52
CA LEU A 150 -9.93 -12.19 8.33
C LEU A 150 -11.11 -12.61 7.44
N ASN A 151 -12.34 -12.59 7.96
CA ASN A 151 -13.51 -12.98 7.19
C ASN A 151 -13.85 -11.98 6.08
N VAL A 152 -13.30 -10.77 6.11
CA VAL A 152 -13.40 -9.76 5.04
C VAL A 152 -12.97 -10.29 3.68
N PHE A 153 -12.04 -11.27 3.66
CA PHE A 153 -11.55 -11.90 2.44
C PHE A 153 -12.49 -13.00 1.90
N ASN A 154 -13.45 -13.46 2.69
CA ASN A 154 -14.41 -14.48 2.30
C ASN A 154 -15.56 -13.84 1.53
N GLY A 155 -15.95 -14.43 0.39
CA GLY A 155 -17.12 -13.98 -0.35
C GLY A 155 -16.87 -13.93 -1.85
N GLN A 156 -17.37 -12.88 -2.51
CA GLN A 156 -17.21 -12.73 -3.95
C GLN A 156 -15.77 -12.44 -4.33
N TYR A 157 -15.27 -13.17 -5.32
CA TYR A 157 -14.01 -12.88 -5.99
C TYR A 157 -14.32 -12.23 -7.34
N LYS A 158 -13.68 -11.09 -7.62
CA LYS A 158 -13.72 -10.46 -8.95
C LYS A 158 -12.31 -10.07 -9.34
N LYS A 159 -11.95 -10.32 -10.60
CA LYS A 159 -10.66 -9.91 -11.15
C LYS A 159 -10.84 -9.39 -12.57
N ALA A 160 -10.29 -8.22 -12.85
CA ALA A 160 -10.20 -7.67 -14.20
C ALA A 160 -8.73 -7.44 -14.50
N GLY A 161 -8.17 -8.23 -15.42
CA GLY A 161 -6.75 -8.20 -15.76
C GLY A 161 -6.51 -7.99 -17.24
N TYR A 162 -5.36 -7.43 -17.56
CA TYR A 162 -4.81 -7.43 -18.90
C TYR A 162 -3.40 -8.02 -18.87
N GLY A 163 -2.99 -8.64 -19.97
CA GLY A 163 -1.65 -9.19 -20.14
C GLY A 163 -1.15 -8.99 -21.56
N PHE A 164 0.15 -8.72 -21.69
CA PHE A 164 0.86 -8.60 -22.96
C PHE A 164 2.04 -9.56 -22.95
N GLY A 165 2.14 -10.43 -23.96
CA GLY A 165 3.34 -11.23 -24.16
C GLY A 165 3.12 -12.58 -24.84
N PHE A 166 4.20 -13.07 -25.46
CA PHE A 166 4.29 -14.38 -26.10
C PHE A 166 5.30 -15.23 -25.32
N GLY A 167 4.84 -16.30 -24.68
CA GLY A 167 5.60 -17.12 -23.75
C GLY A 167 5.62 -16.57 -22.32
N LEU A 168 6.19 -15.38 -22.13
CA LEU A 168 6.15 -14.63 -20.86
C LEU A 168 5.21 -13.43 -21.00
N THR A 169 4.18 -13.40 -20.16
CA THR A 169 3.16 -12.35 -20.12
C THR A 169 3.46 -11.39 -18.97
N VAL A 170 3.46 -10.10 -19.26
CA VAL A 170 3.47 -9.03 -18.25
C VAL A 170 2.13 -8.32 -18.29
N GLY A 171 1.61 -7.91 -17.14
CA GLY A 171 0.30 -7.32 -17.08
C GLY A 171 -0.02 -6.74 -15.73
N GLY A 172 -1.29 -6.46 -15.52
CA GLY A 172 -1.77 -6.18 -14.18
C GLY A 172 -3.27 -6.38 -14.07
N ALA A 173 -3.73 -6.37 -12.82
CA ALA A 173 -5.11 -6.65 -12.50
C ALA A 173 -5.67 -5.75 -11.40
N LEU A 174 -6.97 -5.52 -11.48
CA LEU A 174 -7.82 -5.09 -10.38
C LEU A 174 -8.43 -6.32 -9.75
N ILE A 175 -8.40 -6.41 -8.43
CA ILE A 175 -8.77 -7.62 -7.69
C ILE A 175 -9.67 -7.23 -6.52
N GLN A 176 -10.72 -8.00 -6.33
CA GLN A 176 -11.61 -7.91 -5.17
C GLN A 176 -11.72 -9.31 -4.53
N LEU A 177 -11.47 -9.38 -3.23
CA LEU A 177 -11.60 -10.57 -2.39
C LEU A 177 -12.60 -10.27 -1.26
N GLY A 178 -13.84 -10.74 -1.41
CA GLY A 178 -14.91 -10.38 -0.48
C GLY A 178 -15.16 -8.87 -0.48
N GLU A 179 -14.94 -8.25 0.68
CA GLU A 179 -15.05 -6.79 0.87
C GLU A 179 -13.77 -6.05 0.49
N VAL A 180 -12.62 -6.74 0.48
CA VAL A 180 -11.30 -6.16 0.25
C VAL A 180 -11.05 -5.93 -1.23
N ARG A 181 -10.46 -4.79 -1.60
CA ARG A 181 -10.21 -4.40 -3.00
C ARG A 181 -8.77 -3.94 -3.21
N THR A 182 -8.29 -4.03 -4.45
CA THR A 182 -7.03 -3.38 -4.86
C THR A 182 -7.14 -1.89 -4.69
N ASP A 183 -6.11 -1.28 -4.12
CA ASP A 183 -5.95 0.16 -4.11
C ASP A 183 -5.88 0.66 -5.56
N LEU A 184 -6.84 1.50 -5.97
CA LEU A 184 -6.95 2.00 -7.35
C LEU A 184 -5.72 2.83 -7.78
N SER A 185 -4.90 3.29 -6.85
CA SER A 185 -3.64 3.97 -7.13
C SER A 185 -2.52 3.01 -7.55
N SER A 186 -2.67 1.71 -7.32
CA SER A 186 -1.67 0.69 -7.66
C SER A 186 -2.32 -0.52 -8.34
N LEU A 187 -2.26 -0.54 -9.68
CA LEU A 187 -2.63 -1.73 -10.44
C LEU A 187 -1.68 -2.87 -10.05
N SER A 188 -2.24 -4.01 -9.60
CA SER A 188 -1.40 -5.12 -9.12
C SER A 188 -0.64 -5.74 -10.30
N PRO A 189 0.70 -5.63 -10.36
CA PRO A 189 1.46 -6.15 -11.49
C PRO A 189 1.43 -7.66 -11.45
N SER A 190 1.14 -8.29 -12.59
CA SER A 190 1.09 -9.74 -12.75
C SER A 190 2.08 -10.18 -13.80
N LEU A 191 2.85 -11.22 -13.48
CA LEU A 191 3.65 -11.97 -14.44
C LEU A 191 2.95 -13.31 -14.69
N GLY A 192 2.90 -13.74 -15.93
CA GLY A 192 2.26 -15.00 -16.31
C GLY A 192 2.96 -15.67 -17.49
N ALA A 193 2.45 -16.83 -17.86
CA ALA A 193 2.76 -17.47 -19.13
C ALA A 193 1.51 -17.43 -20.02
N GLY A 194 1.67 -17.03 -21.27
CA GLY A 194 0.57 -16.86 -22.22
C GLY A 194 1.13 -16.67 -23.63
N TRP A 195 0.36 -17.04 -24.65
CA TRP A 195 0.81 -17.03 -26.04
C TRP A 195 0.27 -15.83 -26.83
N ASP A 196 -0.35 -14.88 -26.15
CA ASP A 196 -0.99 -13.72 -26.74
C ASP A 196 -1.28 -12.57 -25.75
N ASN A 197 -1.74 -11.45 -26.31
CA ASN A 197 -2.30 -10.36 -25.53
C ASN A 197 -3.69 -10.75 -25.07
N SER A 198 -3.98 -10.54 -23.79
CA SER A 198 -5.25 -10.94 -23.19
C SER A 198 -5.87 -9.85 -22.34
N ILE A 199 -7.21 -9.83 -22.34
CA ILE A 199 -8.03 -9.09 -21.39
C ILE A 199 -9.01 -10.09 -20.79
N ILE A 200 -9.03 -10.19 -19.46
CA ILE A 200 -9.77 -11.23 -18.76
C ILE A 200 -10.60 -10.61 -17.64
N GLY A 201 -11.89 -10.92 -17.65
CA GLY A 201 -12.80 -10.67 -16.53
C GLY A 201 -13.12 -11.99 -15.84
N THR A 202 -13.00 -12.01 -14.52
CA THR A 202 -13.22 -13.20 -13.69
C THR A 202 -14.21 -12.89 -12.58
N VAL A 203 -15.12 -13.82 -12.34
CA VAL A 203 -16.05 -13.80 -11.22
C VAL A 203 -16.04 -15.16 -10.53
N GLY A 204 -16.12 -15.16 -9.21
CA GLY A 204 -16.09 -16.39 -8.45
C GLY A 204 -16.19 -16.15 -6.97
N TRP A 205 -15.50 -17.00 -6.22
CA TRP A 205 -15.56 -17.04 -4.76
C TRP A 205 -14.15 -17.05 -4.18
N SER A 206 -13.96 -16.30 -3.11
CA SER A 206 -12.75 -16.29 -2.30
C SER A 206 -13.02 -16.91 -0.93
N LYS A 207 -12.05 -17.66 -0.41
CA LYS A 207 -12.11 -18.24 0.93
C LYS A 207 -10.73 -18.26 1.59
N VAL A 208 -10.65 -17.79 2.83
CA VAL A 208 -9.48 -17.92 3.69
C VAL A 208 -9.24 -19.40 3.99
N VAL A 209 -8.06 -19.88 3.65
CA VAL A 209 -7.60 -21.26 3.93
C VAL A 209 -6.73 -21.28 5.18
N THR A 210 -5.93 -20.24 5.38
CA THR A 210 -5.06 -20.13 6.56
C THR A 210 -5.08 -18.68 7.00
N GLY A 211 -5.37 -18.46 8.27
CA GLY A 211 -5.42 -17.14 8.88
C GLY A 211 -4.71 -17.17 10.21
N ARG A 212 -3.82 -16.22 10.48
CA ARG A 212 -3.24 -16.02 11.82
C ARG A 212 -3.08 -14.56 12.12
N VAL A 213 -3.35 -14.17 13.35
CA VAL A 213 -3.03 -12.86 13.88
C VAL A 213 -1.91 -13.05 14.89
N THR A 214 -0.78 -12.41 14.64
CA THR A 214 0.39 -12.44 15.51
C THR A 214 0.58 -11.08 16.15
N VAL A 215 1.10 -11.04 17.37
CA VAL A 215 1.53 -9.80 17.99
C VAL A 215 2.77 -9.31 17.24
N CYS A 216 2.75 -8.07 16.78
CA CYS A 216 3.93 -7.39 16.27
C CYS A 216 4.36 -6.36 17.32
N GLY A 217 5.61 -6.44 17.75
CA GLY A 217 6.23 -5.47 18.65
C GLY A 217 7.49 -4.93 18.00
N CYS A 218 7.90 -3.73 18.43
CA CYS A 218 9.30 -3.32 18.30
C CYS A 218 10.09 -4.18 19.29
N SER A 219 10.86 -5.15 18.77
CA SER A 219 11.93 -5.81 19.51
C SER A 219 13.18 -4.96 19.47
#